data_AF-A0A3E2CBS2-F1
#
_entry.id   AF-A0A3E2CBS2-F1
#
_cell.length_a   1.000
_cell.length_b   1.000
_cell.length_c   1.000
_cell.angle_alpha   90.00
_cell.angle_beta   90.00
_cell.angle_gamma   90.00
#
_symmetry.space_group_name_H-M   'P 1'
#
loop_
_entity.id
_entity.type
_entity.pdbx_description
1 polymer ?
#
loop_
_entity_poly.entity_id
_entity_poly.type
_entity_poly.pdbx_seq_one_letter_code
_entity_poly.pdbx_strand_id
1 'polypeptide(L)'
;LKEADPFHDAESDIEYWKRVEGGFKIIASNPVLKDGDSVLQISHGNTLLSLMHRFAPAGYDLSERPQNGSVTRLDFDTSKPLDQSITIKGYNE
;
A
#
# COMPACT_ATOMS: atom_id res chain seq x y z
N LEU A 1 -15.68 6.05 10.46
CA LEU A 1 -15.11 7.34 10.00
C LEU A 1 -16.09 8.04 9.08
N LYS A 2 -16.44 7.45 7.93
CA LYS A 2 -17.47 7.97 7.02
C LYS A 2 -18.84 8.24 7.67
N GLU A 3 -19.39 7.27 8.42
CA GLU A 3 -20.69 7.44 9.10
C GLU A 3 -20.69 8.54 10.18
N ALA A 4 -19.51 8.90 10.69
CA ALA A 4 -19.35 9.94 11.70
C ALA A 4 -18.99 11.31 11.09
N ASP A 5 -18.72 11.36 9.78
CA ASP A 5 -18.44 12.58 9.05
C ASP A 5 -19.76 13.21 8.56
N PRO A 6 -20.16 14.39 9.06
CA PRO A 6 -21.41 15.05 8.66
C PRO A 6 -21.49 15.33 7.15
N PHE A 7 -20.34 15.51 6.50
CA PHE A 7 -20.25 15.81 5.08
C PHE A 7 -20.17 14.53 4.22
N HIS A 8 -19.91 13.38 4.83
CA HIS A 8 -19.73 12.08 4.16
C HIS A 8 -18.65 12.07 3.07
N ASP A 9 -17.72 13.01 3.13
CA ASP A 9 -16.60 13.16 2.20
C ASP A 9 -15.46 12.20 2.56
N ALA A 10 -15.38 11.77 3.82
CA ALA A 10 -14.42 10.78 4.26
C ALA A 10 -14.66 9.42 3.58
N GLU A 11 -13.58 8.79 3.14
CA GLU A 11 -13.62 7.39 2.67
C GLU A 11 -13.98 6.45 3.83
N SER A 12 -14.78 5.43 3.53
CA SER A 12 -14.91 4.23 4.35
C SER A 12 -13.70 3.31 4.14
N ASP A 13 -13.50 2.36 5.06
CA ASP A 13 -12.44 1.34 4.93
C ASP A 13 -12.57 0.54 3.62
N ILE A 14 -13.80 0.19 3.23
CA ILE A 14 -14.09 -0.54 1.99
C ILE A 14 -13.71 0.29 0.76
N GLU A 15 -14.08 1.57 0.72
CA GLU A 15 -13.72 2.46 -0.39
C GLU A 15 -12.21 2.67 -0.50
N TYR A 16 -11.56 2.87 0.65
CA TYR A 16 -10.12 3.01 0.75
C TYR A 16 -9.40 1.78 0.18
N TRP A 17 -9.74 0.58 0.65
CA TRP A 17 -9.08 -0.64 0.17
C TRP A 17 -9.41 -0.93 -1.29
N LYS A 18 -10.65 -0.69 -1.73
CA LYS A 18 -11.00 -0.82 -3.15
C LYS A 18 -10.10 0.07 -4.04
N ARG A 19 -9.80 1.30 -3.60
CA ARG A 19 -8.90 2.21 -4.32
C ARG A 19 -7.46 1.71 -4.30
N VAL A 20 -6.95 1.29 -3.16
CA VAL A 20 -5.56 0.78 -3.01
C VAL A 20 -5.36 -0.47 -3.86
N GLU A 21 -6.27 -1.45 -3.76
CA GLU A 21 -6.22 -2.70 -4.54
C GLU A 21 -6.34 -2.44 -6.04
N GLY A 22 -7.15 -1.44 -6.43
CA GLY A 22 -7.23 -0.97 -7.82
C GLY A 22 -5.87 -0.51 -8.35
N GLY A 23 -5.07 0.19 -7.53
CA GLY A 23 -3.71 0.61 -7.88
C GLY A 23 -2.77 -0.57 -8.16
N PHE A 24 -2.74 -1.56 -7.27
CA PHE A 24 -1.96 -2.79 -7.49
C PHE A 24 -2.41 -3.55 -8.73
N LYS A 25 -3.72 -3.60 -9.00
CA LYS A 25 -4.25 -4.24 -10.20
C LYS A 25 -3.79 -3.53 -11.48
N ILE A 26 -3.77 -2.20 -11.50
CA ILE A 26 -3.26 -1.43 -12.64
C ILE A 26 -1.79 -1.81 -12.91
N ILE A 27 -0.96 -1.84 -11.87
CA ILE A 27 0.45 -2.25 -11.97
C ILE A 27 0.56 -3.69 -12.52
N ALA A 28 -0.13 -4.65 -11.90
CA ALA A 28 -0.08 -6.06 -12.29
C ALA A 28 -0.59 -6.32 -13.72
N SER A 29 -1.51 -5.50 -14.21
CA SER A 29 -2.08 -5.63 -15.56
C SER A 29 -1.29 -4.90 -16.66
N ASN A 30 -0.23 -4.16 -16.31
CA ASN A 30 0.51 -3.36 -17.27
C ASN A 30 1.44 -4.25 -18.14
N PRO A 31 1.17 -4.41 -19.45
CA PRO A 31 1.93 -5.32 -20.31
C PRO A 31 3.35 -4.83 -20.63
N VAL A 32 3.68 -3.59 -20.28
CA VAL A 32 5.03 -3.03 -20.46
C VAL A 32 5.97 -3.48 -19.35
N LEU A 33 5.44 -3.69 -18.14
CA LEU A 33 6.22 -4.13 -16.99
C LEU A 33 6.60 -5.59 -17.13
N LYS A 34 7.85 -5.90 -16.76
CA LYS A 34 8.44 -7.23 -16.76
C LYS A 34 8.89 -7.60 -15.35
N ASP A 35 9.08 -8.90 -15.13
CA ASP A 35 9.70 -9.36 -13.90
C ASP A 35 11.07 -8.71 -13.69
N GLY A 36 11.33 -8.26 -12.46
CA GLY A 36 12.52 -7.49 -12.08
C GLY A 36 12.43 -5.97 -12.31
N ASP A 37 11.39 -5.45 -12.98
CA ASP A 37 11.21 -4.00 -13.11
C ASP A 37 10.86 -3.35 -11.77
N SER A 38 11.33 -2.11 -11.57
CA SER A 38 10.99 -1.29 -10.40
C SER A 38 9.89 -0.29 -10.72
N VAL A 39 8.87 -0.21 -9.86
CA VAL A 39 7.79 0.77 -9.96
C VAL A 39 7.90 1.77 -8.81
N LEU A 40 8.03 3.05 -9.14
CA LEU A 40 7.97 4.14 -8.15
C LEU A 40 6.52 4.60 -7.99
N GLN A 41 6.01 4.49 -6.77
CA GLN A 41 4.69 5.02 -6.40
C GLN A 41 4.84 6.08 -5.32
N ILE A 42 4.38 7.29 -5.62
CA ILE A 42 4.32 8.38 -4.64
C ILE A 42 2.97 8.33 -3.93
N SER A 43 2.98 8.38 -2.60
CA SER A 43 1.77 8.23 -1.78
C SER A 43 1.82 9.11 -0.53
N HIS A 44 1.00 8.78 0.47
CA HIS A 44 0.87 9.50 1.73
C HIS A 44 1.16 8.57 2.92
N GLY A 45 1.58 9.15 4.04
CA GLY A 45 2.00 8.39 5.22
C GLY A 45 0.95 7.41 5.76
N ASN A 46 -0.33 7.79 5.74
CA ASN A 46 -1.40 6.87 6.15
C ASN A 46 -1.51 5.66 5.21
N THR A 47 -1.29 5.84 3.91
CA THR A 47 -1.30 4.71 2.97
C THR A 47 -0.13 3.78 3.22
N LEU A 48 1.07 4.31 3.45
CA LEU A 48 2.24 3.51 3.83
C LEU A 48 1.97 2.71 5.11
N LEU A 49 1.42 3.34 6.16
CA LEU A 49 1.06 2.66 7.40
C LEU A 49 0.01 1.57 7.20
N SER A 50 -1.06 1.84 6.43
CA SER A 50 -2.08 0.83 6.13
C SER A 50 -1.50 -0.39 5.40
N LEU A 51 -0.57 -0.17 4.46
CA LEU A 51 0.12 -1.27 3.78
C LEU A 51 0.97 -2.09 4.76
N MET A 52 1.72 -1.42 5.64
CA MET A 52 2.52 -2.08 6.66
C MET A 52 1.65 -2.90 7.63
N HIS A 53 0.54 -2.34 8.13
CA HIS A 53 -0.38 -3.07 9.00
C HIS A 53 -0.99 -4.31 8.32
N ARG A 54 -1.28 -4.25 7.02
CA ARG A 54 -1.86 -5.38 6.28
C ARG A 54 -0.82 -6.45 5.92
N PHE A 55 0.37 -6.05 5.46
CA PHE A 55 1.34 -6.97 4.86
C PHE A 55 2.58 -7.26 5.72
N ALA A 56 2.80 -6.51 6.80
CA ALA A 56 3.85 -6.75 7.79
C ALA A 56 3.33 -6.45 9.21
N PRO A 57 2.35 -7.22 9.71
CA PRO A 57 1.74 -6.99 11.02
C PRO A 57 2.71 -7.19 12.20
N ALA A 58 3.89 -7.76 11.95
CA ALA A 58 4.95 -7.94 12.94
C ALA A 58 6.33 -7.63 12.33
N GLY A 59 7.32 -7.32 13.18
CA GLY A 59 8.71 -7.10 12.78
C GLY A 59 9.10 -5.64 12.51
N TYR A 60 8.16 -4.71 12.60
CA TYR A 60 8.38 -3.27 12.43
C TYR A 60 7.74 -2.48 13.58
N ASP A 61 8.36 -1.38 14.00
CA ASP A 61 7.73 -0.41 14.89
C ASP A 61 6.84 0.53 14.07
N LEU A 62 5.53 0.30 14.16
CA LEU A 62 4.52 1.10 13.47
C LEU A 62 3.95 2.22 14.35
N SER A 63 4.50 2.43 15.55
CA SER A 63 4.17 3.59 16.37
C SER A 63 4.78 4.88 15.80
N GLU A 64 5.88 4.76 15.07
CA GLU A 64 6.50 5.85 14.33
C GLU A 64 5.93 5.96 12.90
N ARG A 65 5.54 7.18 12.55
CA ARG A 65 5.03 7.50 11.21
C ARG A 65 6.19 7.61 10.21
N PRO A 66 5.96 7.22 8.94
CA PRO A 66 6.98 7.38 7.91
C PRO A 66 7.31 8.86 7.72
N GLN A 67 8.61 9.17 7.59
CA GLN A 67 9.12 10.52 7.43
C GLN A 67 8.85 11.03 6.01
N ASN A 68 8.76 12.36 5.87
CA ASN A 68 8.64 12.98 4.55
C ASN A 68 9.88 12.67 3.71
N GLY A 69 9.67 12.13 2.51
CA GLY A 69 10.76 11.72 1.61
C GLY A 69 11.34 10.34 1.91
N SER A 70 10.85 9.63 2.93
CA SER A 70 11.26 8.24 3.18
C SER A 70 10.75 7.28 2.13
N VAL A 71 11.38 6.11 2.06
CA VAL A 71 11.07 5.04 1.11
C VAL A 71 10.63 3.79 1.88
N THR A 72 9.51 3.20 1.40
CA THR A 72 9.08 1.85 1.78
C THR A 72 9.21 0.96 0.55
N ARG A 73 9.90 -0.17 0.69
CA ARG A 73 10.18 -1.10 -0.41
C ARG A 73 9.40 -2.40 -0.22
N LEU A 74 8.81 -2.89 -1.31
CA LEU A 74 8.05 -4.13 -1.36
C LEU A 74 8.43 -4.92 -2.61
N ASP A 75 8.47 -6.24 -2.46
CA ASP A 75 8.42 -7.16 -3.60
C ASP A 75 6.94 -7.48 -3.87
N PHE A 76 6.55 -7.47 -5.15
CA PHE A 76 5.16 -7.70 -5.57
C PHE A 76 5.08 -8.80 -6.64
N ASP A 77 4.60 -9.98 -6.25
CA ASP A 77 4.35 -11.12 -7.13
C ASP A 77 2.97 -10.99 -7.79
N THR A 78 2.94 -10.47 -9.02
CA THR A 78 1.71 -10.18 -9.77
C THR A 78 0.92 -11.42 -10.16
N SER A 79 1.47 -12.63 -9.98
CA SER A 79 0.80 -13.89 -10.28
C SER A 79 -0.14 -14.37 -9.17
N LYS A 80 -0.07 -13.76 -7.98
CA LYS A 80 -0.81 -14.16 -6.78
C LYS A 80 -1.93 -13.19 -6.41
N PRO A 81 -2.94 -13.64 -5.66
CA PRO A 81 -3.87 -12.74 -4.98
C PRO A 81 -3.12 -11.74 -4.08
N LEU A 82 -3.65 -10.52 -3.93
CA LEU A 82 -2.92 -9.42 -3.28
C LEU A 82 -2.40 -9.80 -1.88
N ASP A 83 -3.21 -10.46 -1.07
CA ASP A 83 -2.89 -10.88 0.30
C ASP A 83 -1.72 -11.89 0.39
N GLN A 84 -1.29 -12.46 -0.73
CA GLN A 84 -0.17 -13.40 -0.84
C GLN A 84 0.94 -12.89 -1.76
N SER A 85 0.77 -11.70 -2.34
CA SER A 85 1.65 -11.17 -3.38
C SER A 85 2.71 -10.19 -2.86
N ILE A 86 2.51 -9.62 -1.67
CA ILE A 86 3.37 -8.56 -1.13
C ILE A 86 4.32 -9.12 -0.10
N THR A 87 5.61 -8.78 -0.24
CA THR A 87 6.63 -8.98 0.81
C THR A 87 7.29 -7.65 1.10
N ILE A 88 7.26 -7.19 2.36
CA ILE A 88 7.93 -5.94 2.76
C ILE A 88 9.44 -6.17 2.87
N LYS A 89 10.22 -5.29 2.23
CA LYS A 89 11.69 -5.34 2.17
C LYS A 89 12.36 -4.25 3.00
N GLY A 90 11.66 -3.15 3.23
CA GLY A 90 12.13 -2.01 4.02
C GLY A 90 11.00 -1.03 4.27
N TYR A 91 11.07 -0.28 5.37
CA TYR A 91 10.07 0.69 5.80
C TYR A 91 10.76 1.92 6.37
N ASN A 92 10.30 3.10 5.94
CA ASN A 92 10.76 4.39 6.45
C ASN A 92 12.30 4.60 6.31
N GLU A 93 12.86 4.21 5.16
CA GLU A 93 14.28 4.35 4.81
C GLU A 93 14.63 5.70 4.17
#